data_AF-A0A7C4EKH5-F1
#
_entry.id   AF-A0A7C4EKH5-F1
#
_cell.length_a   1.000
_cell.length_b   1.000
_cell.length_c   1.000
_cell.angle_alpha   90.00
_cell.angle_beta   90.00
_cell.angle_gamma   90.00
#
_symmetry.space_group_name_H-M   'P 1'
#
loop_
_entity.id
_entity.type
_entity.pdbx_description
1 polymer ?
#
loop_
_entity_poly.entity_id
_entity_poly.type
_entity_poly.pdbx_seq_one_letter_code
_entity_poly.pdbx_strand_id
1 'polypeptide(L)' 'LEHLYEAFAYAKADAALAASIFHFREYSIREAKEFLRQKGIPVRI' A
#
# COMPACT_ATOMS: atom_id res chain seq x y z
N LEU A 1 -0.16 6.72 -1.34
CA LEU A 1 -0.17 5.28 -1.71
C LEU A 1 0.97 4.91 -2.65
N GLU A 2 1.44 5.81 -3.52
CA GLU A 2 2.60 5.54 -4.40
C GLU A 2 3.86 5.10 -3.62
N HIS A 3 4.17 5.70 -2.47
CA HIS A 3 5.29 5.24 -1.62
C HIS A 3 5.18 3.76 -1.19
N LEU A 4 3.96 3.24 -1.00
CA LEU A 4 3.76 1.82 -0.72
C LEU A 4 4.08 0.99 -1.97
N TYR A 5 3.62 1.42 -3.15
CA TYR A 5 3.95 0.76 -4.42
C TYR A 5 5.46 0.76 -4.67
N GLU A 6 6.13 1.89 -4.48
CA GLU A 6 7.58 2.03 -4.68
C GLU A 6 8.38 1.10 -3.76
N ALA A 7 7.94 0.93 -2.51
CA ALA A 7 8.55 0.00 -1.58
C ALA A 7 8.55 -1.45 -2.11
N PHE A 8 7.47 -1.87 -2.77
CA PHE A 8 7.38 -3.20 -3.38
C PHE A 8 8.08 -3.28 -4.74
N ALA A 9 7.81 -2.34 -5.64
CA ALA A 9 8.23 -2.38 -7.04
C ALA A 9 9.73 -2.10 -7.22
N TYR A 10 10.28 -1.16 -6.44
CA TYR A 10 11.67 -0.71 -6.61
C TYR A 10 12.56 -1.17 -5.46
N ALA A 11 12.11 -1.01 -4.22
CA ALA A 11 12.91 -1.40 -3.05
C ALA A 11 12.86 -2.91 -2.75
N LYS A 12 11.95 -3.65 -3.40
CA LYS A 12 11.74 -5.11 -3.21
C LYS A 12 11.51 -5.48 -1.74
N ALA A 13 10.81 -4.61 -0.99
CA ALA A 13 10.47 -4.87 0.39
C ALA A 13 9.46 -6.02 0.49
N ASP A 14 9.62 -6.91 1.48
CA ASP A 14 8.65 -7.98 1.76
C ASP A 14 7.36 -7.44 2.39
N ALA A 15 7.42 -6.28 3.05
CA ALA A 15 6.30 -5.62 3.70
C ALA A 15 6.49 -4.10 3.78
N ALA A 16 5.38 -3.36 3.87
CA ALA A 16 5.36 -1.93 4.09
C ALA A 16 4.41 -1.58 5.25
N LEU A 17 4.85 -0.70 6.15
CA LEU A 17 4.08 -0.22 7.30
C LEU A 17 3.84 1.27 7.18
N ALA A 18 2.60 1.69 7.41
CA ALA A 18 2.22 3.09 7.52
C ALA A 18 1.24 3.27 8.67
N ALA A 19 1.30 4.42 9.36
CA ALA A 19 0.47 4.70 10.53
C ALA A 19 -0.46 5.90 10.31
N SER A 20 0.08 7.12 10.23
CA SER A 20 -0.72 8.37 10.24
C SER A 20 -1.81 8.40 9.17
N ILE A 21 -1.50 7.96 7.94
CA ILE A 21 -2.46 7.95 6.83
C ILE A 21 -3.68 7.04 7.08
N PHE A 22 -3.54 6.02 7.93
CA PHE A 22 -4.64 5.13 8.32
C PHE A 22 -5.32 5.60 9.61
N HIS A 23 -4.56 6.08 10.60
CA HIS A 23 -5.10 6.58 11.86
C HIS A 23 -5.97 7.84 11.66
N PHE A 24 -5.57 8.72 10.74
CA PHE A 24 -6.31 9.93 10.40
C PHE A 24 -7.34 9.72 9.27
N ARG A 25 -7.51 8.47 8.80
CA ARG A 25 -8.46 8.10 7.73
C ARG A 25 -8.27 8.90 6.43
N GLU A 26 -7.05 9.34 6.14
CA GLU A 26 -6.71 9.90 4.82
C GLU A 26 -6.87 8.84 3.73
N TYR A 27 -6.55 7.58 4.07
CA TYR A 27 -6.86 6.40 3.28
C TYR A 27 -7.31 5.27 4.21
N SER A 28 -8.18 4.39 3.72
CA SER A 28 -8.48 3.12 4.34
C SER A 28 -7.49 2.04 3.91
N ILE A 29 -7.40 0.97 4.70
CA ILE A 29 -6.62 -0.22 4.35
C ILE A 29 -7.12 -0.83 3.03
N ARG A 30 -8.44 -0.77 2.79
CA ARG A 30 -9.06 -1.30 1.56
C ARG A 30 -8.62 -0.49 0.33
N GLU A 31 -8.67 0.84 0.40
CA GLU A 31 -8.21 1.71 -0.70
C GLU A 31 -6.73 1.49 -1.02
N ALA A 32 -5.88 1.36 0.02
CA ALA A 32 -4.47 1.05 -0.18
C ALA A 32 -4.25 -0.28 -0.90
N LYS A 33 -4.97 -1.33 -0.50
CA LYS A 33 -4.90 -2.65 -1.15
C LYS A 33 -5.46 -2.64 -2.57
N GLU A 34 -6.59 -1.98 -2.82
CA GLU A 34 -7.17 -1.89 -4.15
C GLU A 34 -6.23 -1.14 -5.11
N PHE A 35 -5.60 -0.05 -4.65
CA PHE A 35 -4.56 0.66 -5.40
C PHE A 35 -3.37 -0.26 -5.73
N LEU A 36 -2.83 -0.97 -4.75
CA LEU A 36 -1.72 -1.91 -4.95
C LEU A 36 -2.10 -3.03 -5.92
N ARG A 37 -3.31 -3.60 -5.80
CA ARG A 37 -3.83 -4.62 -6.72
C ARG A 37 -3.94 -4.09 -8.15
N GLN A 38 -4.42 -2.87 -8.33
CA GLN A 38 -4.52 -2.23 -9.65
C GLN A 38 -3.15 -1.99 -10.30
N LYS A 39 -2.11 -1.75 -9.49
CA LYS A 39 -0.71 -1.63 -9.93
C LYS A 39 -0.01 -2.99 -10.13
N GLY A 40 -0.72 -4.10 -9.94
CA GLY A 40 -0.17 -5.45 -10.13
C GLY A 40 0.55 -6.04 -8.91
N ILE A 41 0.50 -5.40 -7.74
CA ILE A 41 1.06 -5.95 -6.51
C ILE A 41 0.05 -6.96 -5.90
N PRO A 42 0.43 -8.24 -5.72
CA PRO A 42 -0.45 -9.24 -5.10
C PRO A 42 -0.72 -8.87 -3.63
N VAL A 43 -2.00 -8.67 -3.30
CA VAL A 43 -2.44 -8.36 -1.94
C VAL A 43 -3.70 -9.14 -1.60
N ARG A 44 -3.84 -9.55 -0.34
CA ARG A 44 -5.09 -10.14 0.17
C ARG A 44 -6.16 -9.05 0.28
N ILE A 45 -7.28 -9.21 -0.40
CA ILE A 45 -8.45 -8.31 -0.28
C ILE A 45 -9.23 -8.67 0.98
#